data_AF-A0A4Y5SMH8-F1
#
_entry.id   AF-A0A4Y5SMH8-F1
#
_cell.length_a   1.000
_cell.length_b   1.000
_cell.length_c   1.000
_cell.angle_alpha   90.00
_cell.angle_beta   90.00
_cell.angle_gamma   90.00
#
_symmetry.space_group_name_H-M   'P 1'
#
loop_
_entity.id
_entity.type
_entity.pdbx_description
1 polymer ?
#
loop_
_entity_poly.entity_id
_entity_poly.type
_entity_poly.pdbx_seq_one_letter_code
_entity_poly.pdbx_strand_id
1 'polypeptide(L)'
;MKGKALLLILLLIGGYVYFSGGFQIPDDLSPERVIDTAKNLTNNAGETSTATETPSSNGAESPGTDLAGNVTVMNSGNWTVIRFETSIIDGSLPGALYTLAEKARENGSENIRVEAYFGDEPVIALTVRNGDLDNATFEDIRRPEFMIENDLGLFDVLVHNVALTNDTASVSLEYLAGEDFFWRDYTKMSLAILEAVPWVERVEIVYLGERNVSVSVSSDALLKALSGELSPEEFANAISVREIGSE
;
A
#
# COMPACT_ATOMS: atom_id res chain seq x y z
N MET A 1 25.57 26.01 14.48
CA MET A 1 24.57 26.59 15.43
C MET A 1 23.26 27.04 14.76
N LYS A 2 23.26 27.73 13.61
CA LYS A 2 22.01 28.25 13.00
C LYS A 2 20.99 27.17 12.55
N GLY A 3 21.45 26.02 12.03
CA GLY A 3 20.55 24.94 11.57
C GLY A 3 19.65 24.34 12.66
N LYS A 4 20.16 24.18 13.89
CA LYS A 4 19.36 23.66 15.02
C LYS A 4 18.19 24.58 15.40
N ALA A 5 18.32 25.89 15.19
CA ALA A 5 17.22 26.83 15.42
C ALA A 5 16.14 26.72 14.34
N LEU A 6 16.52 26.50 13.08
CA LEU A 6 15.57 26.29 11.98
C LEU A 6 14.76 25.01 12.19
N LEU A 7 15.41 23.90 12.57
CA LEU A 7 14.75 22.63 12.89
C LEU A 7 13.72 22.80 14.02
N LEU A 8 14.09 23.47 15.11
CA LEU A 8 13.19 23.76 16.23
C LEU A 8 12.00 24.63 15.83
N ILE A 9 12.20 25.59 14.91
CA ILE A 9 11.13 26.43 14.36
C ILE A 9 10.17 25.59 13.51
N LEU A 10 10.66 24.70 12.64
CA LEU A 10 9.82 23.80 11.85
C LEU A 10 9.01 22.84 12.73
N LEU A 11 9.64 22.27 13.78
CA LEU A 11 8.96 21.42 14.76
C LEU A 11 7.85 22.16 15.51
N LEU A 12 8.09 23.41 15.92
CA LEU A 12 7.09 24.27 16.57
C LEU A 12 5.98 24.69 15.60
N ILE A 13 6.27 24.90 14.31
CA ILE A 13 5.27 25.21 13.29
C ILE A 13 4.39 23.99 13.00
N GLY A 14 4.97 22.79 12.85
CA GLY A 14 4.22 21.53 12.69
C GLY A 14 3.29 21.26 13.87
N GLY A 15 3.80 21.43 15.10
CA GLY A 15 3.00 21.37 16.32
C GLY A 15 1.88 22.43 16.35
N TYR A 16 2.16 23.67 15.94
CA TYR A 16 1.16 24.74 15.90
C TYR A 16 0.04 24.46 14.86
N VAL A 17 0.38 23.92 13.69
CA VAL A 17 -0.61 23.53 12.66
C VAL A 17 -1.52 22.42 13.20
N TYR A 18 -0.97 21.42 13.90
CA TYR A 18 -1.74 20.40 14.62
C TYR A 18 -2.69 21.01 15.67
N PHE A 19 -2.24 21.98 16.47
CA PHE A 19 -3.06 22.70 17.45
C PHE A 19 -4.13 23.63 16.85
N SER A 20 -3.98 24.06 15.60
CA SER A 20 -4.81 25.13 15.00
C SER A 20 -6.23 24.72 14.61
N GLY A 21 -6.59 23.44 14.74
CA GLY A 21 -7.94 22.95 14.45
C GLY A 21 -8.29 22.90 12.96
N GLY A 22 -7.31 23.04 12.06
CA GLY A 22 -7.47 22.84 10.61
C GLY A 22 -7.77 21.39 10.17
N PHE A 23 -8.21 20.53 11.10
CA PHE A 23 -8.66 19.17 10.84
C PHE A 23 -10.08 19.19 10.26
N GLN A 24 -10.15 19.31 8.94
CA GLN A 24 -11.21 18.63 8.20
C GLN A 24 -10.64 17.32 7.70
N ILE A 25 -11.19 16.21 8.19
CA ILE A 25 -11.13 14.94 7.48
C ILE A 25 -11.77 15.21 6.11
N PRO A 26 -11.12 14.91 4.98
CA PRO A 26 -11.81 14.93 3.71
C PRO A 26 -12.92 13.87 3.77
N ASP A 27 -14.18 14.29 3.73
CA ASP A 27 -15.36 13.40 3.75
C ASP A 27 -15.45 12.47 2.51
N ASP A 28 -14.45 12.53 1.62
CA ASP A 28 -14.41 11.90 0.32
C ASP A 28 -13.03 11.26 0.06
N LEU A 29 -12.88 10.03 0.55
CA LEU A 29 -11.84 9.08 0.14
C LEU A 29 -12.35 8.22 -1.03
N SER A 30 -12.93 8.84 -2.07
CA SER A 30 -13.35 8.13 -3.28
C SER A 30 -12.15 7.45 -3.96
N PRO A 31 -12.23 6.13 -4.26
CA PRO A 31 -11.16 5.40 -4.95
C PRO A 31 -10.77 6.01 -6.32
N GLU A 32 -11.69 6.76 -6.92
CA GLU A 32 -11.55 7.43 -8.22
C GLU A 32 -10.33 8.36 -8.28
N ARG A 33 -9.95 9.03 -7.18
CA ARG A 33 -8.76 9.90 -7.15
C ARG A 33 -7.42 9.16 -7.10
N VAL A 34 -7.38 7.95 -6.54
CA VAL A 34 -6.15 7.14 -6.48
C VAL A 34 -5.83 6.56 -7.87
N ILE A 35 -6.88 6.21 -8.63
CA ILE A 35 -6.78 5.61 -9.96
C ILE A 35 -6.17 6.57 -11.00
N ASP A 36 -6.48 7.86 -10.95
CA ASP A 36 -5.99 8.85 -11.93
C ASP A 36 -4.50 9.21 -11.75
N THR A 37 -3.97 9.11 -10.53
CA THR A 37 -2.52 9.25 -10.28
C THR A 37 -1.74 8.06 -10.86
N ALA A 38 -2.23 6.84 -10.62
CA ALA A 38 -1.62 5.62 -11.16
C ALA A 38 -1.62 5.58 -12.70
N LYS A 39 -2.72 6.01 -13.35
CA LYS A 39 -2.82 6.06 -14.83
C LYS A 39 -1.80 7.00 -15.49
N ASN A 40 -1.36 8.06 -14.82
CA ASN A 40 -0.38 8.99 -15.39
C ASN A 40 1.05 8.42 -15.42
N LEU A 41 1.37 7.43 -14.58
CA LEU A 41 2.69 6.77 -14.59
C LEU A 41 2.82 5.74 -15.72
N THR A 42 1.74 5.02 -16.07
CA THR A 42 1.76 3.93 -17.05
C THR A 42 1.90 4.40 -18.51
N ASN A 43 1.53 5.65 -18.82
CA ASN A 43 1.46 6.16 -20.21
C ASN A 43 2.81 6.53 -20.87
N ASN A 44 3.95 6.32 -20.20
CA ASN A 44 5.28 6.71 -20.72
C ASN A 44 6.23 5.52 -21.04
N ALA A 45 5.77 4.27 -20.92
CA ALA A 45 6.53 3.10 -21.36
C ALA A 45 6.15 2.68 -22.79
N GLY A 46 7.06 2.90 -23.74
CA GLY A 46 6.79 2.75 -25.18
C GLY A 46 6.73 1.30 -25.70
N GLU A 47 5.88 1.14 -26.71
CA GLU A 47 5.80 0.07 -27.73
C GLU A 47 6.82 -1.10 -27.68
N THR A 48 6.30 -2.34 -27.66
CA THR A 48 6.79 -3.42 -28.54
C THR A 48 5.63 -4.39 -28.84
N SER A 49 5.54 -4.85 -30.10
CA SER A 49 4.43 -5.67 -30.61
C SER A 49 4.84 -7.12 -30.87
N THR A 50 3.98 -8.08 -30.52
CA THR A 50 3.87 -9.36 -31.24
C THR A 50 2.47 -9.98 -31.09
N ALA A 51 1.92 -10.52 -32.18
CA ALA A 51 0.67 -11.31 -32.20
C ALA A 51 0.89 -12.73 -31.63
N THR A 52 -0.06 -13.62 -31.35
CA THR A 52 -1.39 -13.96 -31.94
C THR A 52 -2.12 -14.87 -30.88
N GLU A 53 -3.41 -15.18 -30.84
CA GLU A 53 -4.55 -15.16 -31.79
C GLU A 53 -5.83 -14.54 -31.17
N THR A 54 -7.01 -14.79 -31.75
CA THR A 54 -8.33 -14.30 -31.30
C THR A 54 -9.39 -15.41 -31.32
N PRO A 55 -10.05 -15.76 -30.21
CA PRO A 55 -11.28 -16.54 -30.22
C PRO A 55 -12.47 -15.60 -30.52
N SER A 56 -13.10 -15.77 -31.68
CA SER A 56 -14.35 -15.08 -32.01
C SER A 56 -15.53 -15.71 -31.28
N SER A 57 -16.34 -14.89 -30.59
CA SER A 57 -17.64 -15.31 -30.04
C SER A 57 -18.60 -14.12 -29.94
N ASN A 58 -19.59 -14.07 -30.84
CA ASN A 58 -20.69 -13.10 -30.77
C ASN A 58 -21.63 -13.45 -29.60
N GLY A 59 -21.96 -12.50 -28.72
CA GLY A 59 -23.13 -12.64 -27.84
C GLY A 59 -23.16 -11.75 -26.60
N ALA A 60 -23.97 -10.70 -26.65
CA ALA A 60 -24.56 -9.95 -25.53
C ALA A 60 -23.62 -9.49 -24.38
N GLU A 61 -23.33 -8.19 -24.37
CA GLU A 61 -22.61 -7.50 -23.30
C GLU A 61 -23.34 -7.62 -21.95
N SER A 62 -22.79 -8.45 -21.06
CA SER A 62 -22.85 -8.25 -19.61
C SER A 62 -21.55 -7.51 -19.21
N PRO A 63 -21.53 -6.68 -18.15
CA PRO A 63 -20.29 -6.04 -17.67
C PRO A 63 -19.38 -7.07 -16.99
N GLY A 64 -18.79 -7.96 -17.79
CA GLY A 64 -17.77 -8.90 -17.37
C GLY A 64 -16.43 -8.18 -17.27
N THR A 65 -15.75 -8.34 -16.13
CA THR A 65 -14.33 -7.98 -15.99
C THR A 65 -13.52 -8.67 -17.08
N ASP A 66 -12.78 -7.88 -17.86
CA ASP A 66 -11.98 -8.37 -18.97
C ASP A 66 -10.75 -9.11 -18.41
N LEU A 67 -10.89 -10.43 -18.18
CA LEU A 67 -9.85 -11.31 -17.66
C LEU A 67 -8.83 -11.63 -18.77
N ALA A 68 -8.13 -10.59 -19.25
CA ALA A 68 -7.17 -10.63 -20.34
C ALA A 68 -5.75 -11.09 -19.91
N GLY A 69 -5.63 -11.73 -18.75
CA GLY A 69 -4.37 -12.21 -18.15
C GLY A 69 -4.28 -13.74 -18.07
N ASN A 70 -3.06 -14.27 -17.92
CA ASN A 70 -2.80 -15.71 -17.91
C ASN A 70 -3.39 -16.40 -16.65
N VAL A 71 -4.55 -17.05 -16.79
CA VAL A 71 -5.12 -17.88 -15.71
C VAL A 71 -4.40 -19.23 -15.63
N THR A 72 -3.75 -19.50 -14.50
CA THR A 72 -3.08 -20.77 -14.20
C THR A 72 -3.88 -21.55 -13.16
N VAL A 73 -4.22 -22.80 -13.44
CA VAL A 73 -4.92 -23.70 -12.50
C VAL A 73 -4.00 -24.84 -12.08
N MET A 74 -3.86 -25.05 -10.77
CA MET A 74 -3.01 -26.06 -10.16
C MET A 74 -3.82 -26.88 -9.16
N ASN A 75 -3.65 -28.21 -9.16
CA ASN A 75 -4.21 -29.07 -8.13
C ASN A 75 -3.11 -29.48 -7.16
N SER A 76 -3.28 -29.16 -5.87
CA SER A 76 -2.32 -29.42 -4.80
C SER A 76 -3.01 -30.18 -3.66
N GLY A 77 -2.83 -31.50 -3.62
CA GLY A 77 -3.54 -32.37 -2.69
C GLY A 77 -5.05 -32.32 -2.92
N ASN A 78 -5.81 -31.86 -1.92
CA ASN A 78 -7.27 -31.66 -1.99
C ASN A 78 -7.67 -30.22 -2.39
N TRP A 79 -6.71 -29.36 -2.74
CA TRP A 79 -6.95 -27.97 -3.12
C TRP A 79 -6.83 -27.75 -4.64
N THR A 80 -7.76 -26.96 -5.19
CA THR A 80 -7.60 -26.32 -6.50
C THR A 80 -7.16 -24.88 -6.28
N VAL A 81 -5.94 -24.56 -6.71
CA VAL A 81 -5.37 -23.22 -6.65
C VAL A 81 -5.45 -22.58 -8.03
N ILE A 82 -6.12 -21.44 -8.14
CA ILE A 82 -6.25 -20.65 -9.35
C ILE A 82 -5.43 -19.37 -9.16
N ARG A 83 -4.55 -19.07 -10.10
CA ARG A 83 -3.80 -17.81 -10.16
C ARG A 83 -4.21 -17.06 -11.40
N PHE A 84 -4.38 -15.75 -11.30
CA PHE A 84 -4.56 -14.89 -12.46
C PHE A 84 -3.89 -13.55 -12.24
N GLU A 85 -3.47 -12.95 -13.34
CA GLU A 85 -2.93 -11.60 -13.39
C GLU A 85 -4.08 -10.60 -13.63
N THR A 86 -4.06 -9.48 -12.92
CA THR A 86 -4.93 -8.33 -13.14
C THR A 86 -4.10 -7.10 -13.48
N SER A 87 -4.54 -6.34 -14.49
CA SER A 87 -3.89 -5.08 -14.88
C SER A 87 -4.35 -3.88 -14.04
N ILE A 88 -5.37 -4.05 -13.18
CA ILE A 88 -5.96 -3.01 -12.32
C ILE A 88 -6.38 -3.64 -10.98
N ILE A 89 -6.19 -2.91 -9.89
CA ILE A 89 -6.72 -3.26 -8.56
C ILE A 89 -7.87 -2.29 -8.26
N ASP A 90 -9.11 -2.77 -8.36
CA ASP A 90 -10.31 -1.96 -8.11
C ASP A 90 -11.44 -2.78 -7.43
N GLY A 91 -12.60 -2.16 -7.23
CA GLY A 91 -13.76 -2.79 -6.59
C GLY A 91 -14.39 -3.95 -7.37
N SER A 92 -14.00 -4.20 -8.62
CA SER A 92 -14.44 -5.36 -9.40
C SER A 92 -13.62 -6.62 -9.10
N LEU A 93 -12.39 -6.47 -8.60
CA LEU A 93 -11.46 -7.56 -8.34
C LEU A 93 -12.06 -8.66 -7.43
N PRO A 94 -12.72 -8.37 -6.28
CA PRO A 94 -13.37 -9.41 -5.48
C PRO A 94 -14.42 -10.23 -6.24
N GLY A 95 -15.14 -9.61 -7.18
CA GLY A 95 -16.11 -10.28 -8.04
C GLY A 95 -15.46 -11.25 -9.03
N ALA A 96 -14.27 -10.90 -9.56
CA ALA A 96 -13.48 -11.80 -10.40
C ALA A 96 -13.01 -13.04 -9.62
N LEU A 97 -12.54 -12.86 -8.37
CA LEU A 97 -12.17 -13.99 -7.50
C LEU A 97 -13.37 -14.92 -7.22
N TYR A 98 -14.54 -14.35 -6.87
CA TYR A 98 -15.76 -15.14 -6.68
C TYR A 98 -16.17 -15.90 -7.95
N THR A 99 -16.11 -15.25 -9.12
CA THR A 99 -16.47 -15.88 -10.41
C THR A 99 -15.57 -17.07 -10.73
N LEU A 100 -14.26 -16.97 -10.44
CA LEU A 100 -13.32 -18.08 -10.63
C LEU A 100 -13.52 -19.20 -9.60
N ALA A 101 -13.83 -18.86 -8.35
CA ALA A 101 -14.12 -19.83 -7.29
C ALA A 101 -15.43 -20.59 -7.57
N GLU A 102 -16.49 -19.92 -8.03
CA GLU A 102 -17.74 -20.56 -8.41
C GLU A 102 -17.53 -21.55 -9.57
N LYS A 103 -16.82 -21.14 -10.63
CA LYS A 103 -16.47 -22.05 -11.74
C LYS A 103 -15.67 -23.27 -11.26
N ALA A 104 -14.75 -23.11 -10.31
CA ALA A 104 -14.01 -24.24 -9.74
C ALA A 104 -14.95 -25.20 -8.97
N ARG A 105 -15.87 -24.65 -8.19
CA ARG A 105 -16.88 -25.39 -7.42
C ARG A 105 -17.84 -26.17 -8.32
N GLU A 106 -18.30 -25.56 -9.41
CA GLU A 106 -19.14 -26.22 -10.43
C GLU A 106 -18.40 -27.39 -11.12
N ASN A 107 -17.08 -27.30 -11.25
CA ASN A 107 -16.22 -28.38 -11.75
C ASN A 107 -15.85 -29.44 -10.68
N GLY A 108 -16.46 -29.38 -9.48
CA GLY A 108 -16.30 -30.38 -8.43
C GLY A 108 -15.18 -30.11 -7.42
N SER A 109 -14.57 -28.92 -7.42
CA SER A 109 -13.58 -28.54 -6.42
C SER A 109 -14.24 -28.06 -5.12
N GLU A 110 -13.94 -28.70 -3.99
CA GLU A 110 -14.49 -28.30 -2.68
C GLU A 110 -13.56 -27.33 -1.92
N ASN A 111 -12.24 -27.49 -2.03
CA ASN A 111 -11.28 -26.58 -1.39
C ASN A 111 -10.59 -25.78 -2.49
N ILE A 112 -10.88 -24.48 -2.55
CA ILE A 112 -10.46 -23.62 -3.66
C ILE A 112 -9.72 -22.43 -3.07
N ARG A 113 -8.60 -22.07 -3.69
CA ARG A 113 -7.90 -20.81 -3.42
C ARG A 113 -7.72 -20.07 -4.73
N VAL A 114 -8.29 -18.89 -4.85
CA VAL A 114 -8.06 -18.00 -6.00
C VAL A 114 -7.12 -16.90 -5.55
N GLU A 115 -6.00 -16.70 -6.24
CA GLU A 115 -4.97 -15.71 -5.95
C GLU A 115 -4.87 -14.73 -7.13
N ALA A 116 -5.01 -13.43 -6.87
CA ALA A 116 -4.82 -12.37 -7.85
C ALA A 116 -3.41 -11.77 -7.71
N TYR A 117 -2.78 -11.50 -8.85
CA TYR A 117 -1.46 -10.90 -8.97
C TYR A 117 -1.51 -9.63 -9.82
N PHE A 118 -0.69 -8.63 -9.49
CA PHE A 118 -0.49 -7.41 -10.29
C PHE A 118 0.96 -7.42 -10.78
N GLY A 119 1.17 -7.77 -12.05
CA GLY A 119 2.48 -8.24 -12.51
C GLY A 119 2.92 -9.47 -11.70
N ASP A 120 4.14 -9.43 -11.15
CA ASP A 120 4.66 -10.50 -10.29
C ASP A 120 4.20 -10.40 -8.81
N GLU A 121 3.56 -9.30 -8.39
CA GLU A 121 3.20 -9.09 -6.98
C GLU A 121 1.86 -9.74 -6.61
N PRO A 122 1.80 -10.55 -5.53
CA PRO A 122 0.54 -11.04 -4.99
C PRO A 122 -0.29 -9.89 -4.42
N VAL A 123 -1.61 -9.91 -4.61
CA VAL A 123 -2.52 -8.85 -4.14
C VAL A 123 -3.53 -9.39 -3.12
N ILE A 124 -4.42 -10.27 -3.56
CA ILE A 124 -5.54 -10.76 -2.72
C ILE A 124 -5.81 -12.22 -3.03
N ALA A 125 -6.14 -12.99 -2.00
CA ALA A 125 -6.65 -14.35 -2.14
C ALA A 125 -8.09 -14.48 -1.65
N LEU A 126 -8.86 -15.35 -2.30
CA LEU A 126 -10.15 -15.85 -1.84
C LEU A 126 -10.01 -17.34 -1.55
N THR A 127 -10.34 -17.75 -0.33
CA THR A 127 -10.26 -19.14 0.12
C THR A 127 -11.66 -19.69 0.42
N VAL A 128 -12.05 -20.74 -0.29
CA VAL A 128 -13.27 -21.53 -0.11
C VAL A 128 -12.89 -22.89 0.48
N ARG A 129 -13.66 -23.38 1.46
CA ARG A 129 -13.47 -24.71 2.07
C ARG A 129 -14.76 -25.50 1.99
N ASN A 130 -14.67 -26.81 1.75
CA ASN A 130 -15.83 -27.72 1.66
C ASN A 130 -16.96 -27.28 0.70
N GLY A 131 -16.64 -26.50 -0.33
CA GLY A 131 -17.58 -25.94 -1.31
C GLY A 131 -18.41 -24.75 -0.81
N ASP A 132 -18.17 -24.27 0.41
CA ASP A 132 -18.93 -23.21 1.07
C ASP A 132 -18.48 -21.82 0.61
N LEU A 133 -19.11 -21.35 -0.48
CA LEU A 133 -18.84 -20.04 -1.08
C LEU A 133 -19.42 -18.88 -0.25
N ASP A 134 -20.48 -19.13 0.53
CA ASP A 134 -21.13 -18.13 1.38
C ASP A 134 -20.25 -17.73 2.58
N ASN A 135 -19.37 -18.64 3.03
CA ASN A 135 -18.37 -18.41 4.08
C ASN A 135 -16.93 -18.32 3.53
N ALA A 136 -16.77 -17.90 2.27
CA ALA A 136 -15.46 -17.72 1.68
C ALA A 136 -14.68 -16.56 2.35
N THR A 137 -13.39 -16.76 2.59
CA THR A 137 -12.53 -15.79 3.30
C THR A 137 -11.58 -15.09 2.35
N PHE A 138 -11.61 -13.76 2.32
CA PHE A 138 -10.57 -12.95 1.69
C PHE A 138 -9.34 -12.82 2.60
N GLU A 139 -8.17 -12.75 1.98
CA GLU A 139 -6.87 -12.59 2.63
C GLU A 139 -6.05 -11.60 1.78
N ASP A 140 -5.51 -10.56 2.41
CA ASP A 140 -4.46 -9.74 1.80
C ASP A 140 -3.18 -10.59 1.78
N ILE A 141 -2.64 -10.81 0.58
CA ILE A 141 -1.45 -11.65 0.36
C ILE A 141 -0.27 -10.83 -0.17
N ARG A 142 -0.38 -9.50 -0.17
CA ARG A 142 0.72 -8.60 -0.54
C ARG A 142 1.95 -8.87 0.31
N ARG A 143 3.13 -8.74 -0.30
CA ARG A 143 4.38 -8.70 0.47
C ARG A 143 4.39 -7.42 1.30
N PRO A 144 4.92 -7.42 2.54
CA PRO A 144 4.87 -6.22 3.38
C PRO A 144 5.57 -5.00 2.75
N GLU A 145 6.60 -5.20 1.93
CA GLU A 145 7.22 -4.11 1.15
C GLU A 145 6.23 -3.50 0.15
N PHE A 146 5.48 -4.33 -0.59
CA PHE A 146 4.49 -3.90 -1.58
C PHE A 146 3.24 -3.30 -0.94
N MET A 147 2.87 -3.74 0.27
CA MET A 147 1.87 -3.04 1.10
C MET A 147 2.32 -1.61 1.39
N ILE A 148 3.53 -1.44 1.93
CA ILE A 148 4.10 -0.13 2.26
C ILE A 148 4.18 0.77 1.02
N GLU A 149 4.67 0.27 -0.11
CA GLU A 149 4.80 1.03 -1.35
C GLU A 149 3.44 1.55 -1.87
N ASN A 150 2.40 0.71 -1.83
CA ASN A 150 1.06 1.05 -2.31
C ASN A 150 0.30 1.94 -1.32
N ASP A 151 0.33 1.61 -0.02
CA ASP A 151 -0.40 2.33 1.03
C ASP A 151 0.22 3.73 1.27
N LEU A 152 1.52 3.90 1.02
CA LEU A 152 2.15 5.22 0.97
C LEU A 152 1.80 6.03 -0.30
N GLY A 153 1.26 5.40 -1.34
CA GLY A 153 0.74 6.09 -2.54
C GLY A 153 -0.47 7.00 -2.29
N LEU A 154 -1.05 6.96 -1.08
CA LEU A 154 -2.04 7.92 -0.59
C LEU A 154 -1.43 9.31 -0.26
N PHE A 155 -0.11 9.40 -0.18
CA PHE A 155 0.63 10.64 0.04
C PHE A 155 1.34 11.07 -1.25
N ASP A 156 1.64 12.36 -1.37
CA ASP A 156 2.44 12.90 -2.47
C ASP A 156 3.93 12.50 -2.29
N VAL A 157 4.24 11.21 -2.47
CA VAL A 157 5.59 10.63 -2.30
C VAL A 157 6.00 9.76 -3.48
N LEU A 158 7.31 9.68 -3.70
CA LEU A 158 7.94 8.68 -4.56
C LEU A 158 8.80 7.76 -3.69
N VAL A 159 8.31 6.54 -3.43
CA VAL A 159 9.07 5.52 -2.69
C VAL A 159 10.18 4.96 -3.60
N HIS A 160 11.40 4.97 -3.10
CA HIS A 160 12.60 4.47 -3.79
C HIS A 160 13.02 3.08 -3.32
N ASN A 161 12.84 2.78 -2.04
CA ASN A 161 13.24 1.50 -1.45
C ASN A 161 12.55 1.28 -0.10
N VAL A 162 11.99 0.09 0.12
CA VAL A 162 11.60 -0.42 1.44
C VAL A 162 12.60 -1.46 1.91
N ALA A 163 13.16 -1.29 3.11
CA ALA A 163 14.06 -2.25 3.75
C ALA A 163 13.49 -2.70 5.09
N LEU A 164 13.19 -4.00 5.19
CA LEU A 164 12.61 -4.60 6.39
C LEU A 164 13.61 -5.47 7.14
N THR A 165 13.50 -5.42 8.45
CA THR A 165 14.19 -6.28 9.42
C THR A 165 13.18 -6.71 10.48
N ASN A 166 13.57 -7.59 11.40
CA ASN A 166 12.70 -7.93 12.53
C ASN A 166 12.40 -6.72 13.43
N ASP A 167 13.33 -5.77 13.53
CA ASP A 167 13.28 -4.69 14.51
C ASP A 167 12.94 -3.31 13.89
N THR A 168 13.00 -3.18 12.57
CA THR A 168 12.87 -1.89 11.86
C THR A 168 12.32 -2.04 10.46
N ALA A 169 11.39 -1.17 10.10
CA ALA A 169 11.07 -0.83 8.72
C ALA A 169 11.69 0.52 8.36
N SER A 170 12.49 0.55 7.30
CA SER A 170 13.15 1.76 6.79
C SER A 170 12.71 2.02 5.36
N VAL A 171 12.13 3.18 5.11
CA VAL A 171 11.57 3.58 3.80
C VAL A 171 12.31 4.80 3.28
N SER A 172 12.98 4.66 2.14
CA SER A 172 13.57 5.78 1.40
C SER A 172 12.55 6.36 0.44
N LEU A 173 12.24 7.66 0.55
CA LEU A 173 11.28 8.34 -0.32
C LEU A 173 11.64 9.79 -0.60
N GLU A 174 11.19 10.30 -1.75
CA GLU A 174 11.04 11.74 -1.99
C GLU A 174 9.62 12.16 -1.59
N TYR A 175 9.46 13.37 -1.05
CA TYR A 175 8.15 13.95 -0.69
C TYR A 175 7.89 15.20 -1.52
N LEU A 176 6.80 15.17 -2.30
CA LEU A 176 6.55 16.05 -3.44
C LEU A 176 5.63 17.24 -3.10
N ALA A 177 4.84 17.17 -2.03
CA ALA A 177 3.97 18.27 -1.60
C ALA A 177 4.71 19.45 -0.93
N GLY A 178 6.02 19.31 -0.64
CA GLY A 178 6.87 20.35 -0.04
C GLY A 178 7.24 20.11 1.43
N GLU A 179 8.43 20.58 1.85
CA GLU A 179 9.06 20.27 3.15
C GLU A 179 8.17 20.60 4.35
N ASP A 180 7.45 21.73 4.33
CA ASP A 180 6.55 22.14 5.42
C ASP A 180 5.38 21.15 5.66
N PHE A 181 4.98 20.39 4.63
CA PHE A 181 3.90 19.41 4.72
C PHE A 181 4.39 18.00 5.08
N PHE A 182 5.68 17.67 4.82
CA PHE A 182 6.27 16.39 5.20
C PHE A 182 6.01 16.07 6.69
N TRP A 183 6.24 17.03 7.58
CA TRP A 183 6.05 16.86 9.03
C TRP A 183 4.59 16.64 9.45
N ARG A 184 3.63 17.16 8.68
CA ARG A 184 2.19 16.96 8.92
C ARG A 184 1.77 15.52 8.60
N ASP A 185 2.37 14.94 7.57
CA ASP A 185 2.01 13.62 7.07
C ASP A 185 2.96 12.51 7.56
N TYR A 186 4.14 12.86 8.12
CA TYR A 186 5.11 11.94 8.71
C TYR A 186 4.50 10.91 9.66
N THR A 187 3.67 11.36 10.62
CA THR A 187 3.02 10.44 11.58
C THR A 187 2.04 9.49 10.87
N LYS A 188 1.32 9.96 9.83
CA LYS A 188 0.37 9.13 9.08
C LYS A 188 1.10 8.10 8.22
N MET A 189 2.16 8.52 7.51
CA MET A 189 3.05 7.62 6.77
C MET A 189 3.66 6.57 7.71
N SER A 190 4.12 6.99 8.89
CA SER A 190 4.70 6.08 9.88
C SER A 190 3.69 5.09 10.44
N LEU A 191 2.42 5.50 10.60
CA LEU A 191 1.34 4.59 10.99
C LEU A 191 0.95 3.63 9.87
N ALA A 192 0.88 4.07 8.61
CA ALA A 192 0.64 3.19 7.46
C ALA A 192 1.75 2.14 7.30
N ILE A 193 3.02 2.54 7.48
CA ILE A 193 4.15 1.60 7.53
C ILE A 193 3.96 0.58 8.67
N LEU A 194 3.63 1.06 9.88
CA LEU A 194 3.43 0.19 11.05
C LEU A 194 2.23 -0.76 10.90
N GLU A 195 1.17 -0.37 10.19
CA GLU A 195 0.02 -1.22 9.90
C GLU A 195 0.39 -2.41 8.99
N ALA A 196 1.25 -2.18 8.00
CA ALA A 196 1.78 -3.24 7.14
C ALA A 196 2.82 -4.15 7.84
N VAL A 197 3.56 -3.64 8.83
CA VAL A 197 4.62 -4.38 9.55
C VAL A 197 4.51 -4.27 11.09
N PRO A 198 3.41 -4.72 11.71
CA PRO A 198 3.09 -4.44 13.12
C PRO A 198 4.04 -5.08 14.15
N TRP A 199 5.01 -5.89 13.71
CA TRP A 199 6.04 -6.49 14.55
C TRP A 199 7.30 -5.62 14.75
N VAL A 200 7.54 -4.60 13.92
CA VAL A 200 8.78 -3.80 14.03
C VAL A 200 8.79 -2.92 15.26
N GLU A 201 9.95 -2.74 15.89
CA GLU A 201 10.11 -1.87 17.06
C GLU A 201 10.24 -0.38 16.69
N ARG A 202 10.64 -0.09 15.45
CA ARG A 202 10.92 1.26 14.93
C ARG A 202 10.51 1.42 13.47
N VAL A 203 9.93 2.57 13.17
CA VAL A 203 9.75 3.05 11.79
C VAL A 203 10.79 4.13 11.51
N GLU A 204 11.43 4.05 10.35
CA GLU A 204 12.35 5.05 9.82
C GLU A 204 11.90 5.48 8.42
N ILE A 205 11.82 6.79 8.20
CA ILE A 205 11.62 7.37 6.87
C ILE A 205 12.90 8.14 6.54
N VAL A 206 13.59 7.72 5.48
CA VAL A 206 14.73 8.41 4.88
C VAL A 206 14.19 9.35 3.81
N TYR A 207 14.01 10.61 4.18
CA TYR A 207 13.64 11.66 3.24
C TYR A 207 14.82 11.99 2.34
N LEU A 208 14.60 11.88 1.02
CA LEU A 208 15.49 12.29 -0.05
C LEU A 208 14.97 13.61 -0.63
N GLY A 209 15.82 14.64 -0.67
CA GLY A 209 15.41 15.99 -1.07
C GLY A 209 16.56 17.00 -1.02
N GLU A 210 16.28 18.28 -0.78
CA GLU A 210 17.35 19.29 -0.60
C GLU A 210 18.29 18.97 0.57
N ARG A 211 17.79 18.23 1.57
CA ARG A 211 18.58 17.64 2.65
C ARG A 211 18.14 16.21 2.84
N ASN A 212 19.10 15.28 2.76
CA ASN A 212 18.83 13.89 3.08
C ASN A 212 18.77 13.73 4.60
N VAL A 213 17.64 13.24 5.12
CA VAL A 213 17.38 13.15 6.55
C VAL A 213 16.71 11.82 6.88
N SER A 214 17.28 11.07 7.82
CA SER A 214 16.59 9.96 8.49
C SER A 214 15.74 10.54 9.62
N VAL A 215 14.45 10.22 9.59
CA VAL A 215 13.46 10.57 10.62
C VAL A 215 12.87 9.28 11.15
N SER A 216 13.07 8.97 12.43
CA SER A 216 12.68 7.69 13.02
C SER A 216 11.98 7.84 14.37
N VAL A 217 11.09 6.89 14.65
CA VAL A 217 10.26 6.86 15.86
C VAL A 217 9.98 5.40 16.25
N SER A 218 9.88 5.11 17.55
CA SER A 218 9.51 3.77 18.02
C SER A 218 8.01 3.50 17.82
N SER A 219 7.67 2.25 17.54
CA SER A 219 6.29 1.81 17.36
C SER A 219 5.45 2.03 18.62
N ASP A 220 6.04 1.83 19.81
CA ASP A 220 5.41 2.17 21.10
C ASP A 220 5.05 3.66 21.21
N ALA A 221 5.93 4.57 20.78
CA ALA A 221 5.64 6.01 20.79
C ALA A 221 4.57 6.40 19.75
N LEU A 222 4.57 5.77 18.56
CA LEU A 222 3.50 5.95 17.57
C LEU A 222 2.13 5.53 18.12
N LEU A 223 2.06 4.34 18.72
CA LEU A 223 0.81 3.80 19.27
C LEU A 223 0.30 4.61 20.47
N LYS A 224 1.20 5.09 21.34
CA LYS A 224 0.84 5.99 22.46
C LYS A 224 0.42 7.39 22.01
N ALA A 225 0.99 7.91 20.93
CA ALA A 225 0.52 9.15 20.33
C ALA A 225 -0.86 8.98 19.70
N LEU A 226 -1.12 7.83 19.04
CA LEU A 226 -2.42 7.49 18.46
C LEU A 226 -3.51 7.28 19.54
N SER A 227 -3.17 6.66 20.68
CA SER A 227 -4.10 6.47 21.80
C SER A 227 -4.30 7.72 22.67
N GLY A 228 -3.50 8.77 22.47
CA GLY A 228 -3.53 9.99 23.28
C GLY A 228 -2.83 9.86 24.64
N GLU A 229 -2.03 8.82 24.86
CA GLU A 229 -1.18 8.63 26.04
C GLU A 229 0.07 9.53 26.04
N LEU A 230 0.54 9.96 24.87
CA LEU A 230 1.58 10.99 24.73
C LEU A 230 0.98 12.33 24.32
N SER A 231 1.40 13.41 24.97
CA SER A 231 1.14 14.76 24.49
C SER A 231 1.93 15.05 23.19
N PRO A 232 1.53 16.06 22.39
CA PRO A 232 2.26 16.44 21.18
C PRO A 232 3.74 16.81 21.43
N GLU A 233 4.07 17.38 22.59
CA GLU A 233 5.45 17.70 22.96
C GLU A 233 6.26 16.44 23.30
N GLU A 234 5.67 15.49 24.04
CA GLU A 234 6.35 14.23 24.36
C GLU A 234 6.56 13.37 23.10
N PHE A 235 5.57 13.32 22.20
CA PHE A 235 5.72 12.66 20.90
C PHE A 235 6.78 13.33 20.03
N ALA A 236 6.78 14.67 19.92
CA ALA A 236 7.80 15.41 19.20
C ALA A 236 9.22 15.14 19.73
N ASN A 237 9.38 15.00 21.04
CA ASN A 237 10.66 14.65 21.68
C ASN A 237 11.05 13.17 21.50
N ALA A 238 10.11 12.29 21.13
CA ALA A 238 10.39 10.88 20.82
C ALA A 238 10.87 10.66 19.36
N ILE A 239 10.72 11.65 18.47
CA ILE A 239 11.19 11.58 17.09
C ILE A 239 12.71 11.87 17.03
N SER A 240 13.46 10.94 16.44
CA SER A 240 14.89 11.07 16.19
C SER A 240 15.15 11.52 14.76
N VAL A 241 15.83 12.67 14.60
CA VAL A 241 16.15 13.29 13.31
C VAL A 241 17.66 13.33 13.08
N ARG A 242 18.15 12.79 11.97
CA ARG A 242 19.56 12.70 11.61
C ARG A 242 19.81 13.10 10.16
N GLU A 243 20.62 14.13 9.93
CA GLU A 243 21.15 14.46 8.59
C GLU A 243 22.06 13.33 8.06
N ILE A 244 21.96 13.05 6.76
CA ILE A 244 22.71 12.02 6.05
C ILE A 244 23.64 12.72 5.05
N GLY A 245 24.94 12.44 5.13
CA GLY A 245 25.94 12.95 4.17
C GLY A 245 26.57 14.30 4.50
N SER A 246 26.37 14.85 5.71
CA SER A 246 27.14 16.00 6.20
C SER A 246 28.46 15.56 6.88
N GLU A 247 29.56 15.55 6.11
CA GLU A 247 30.93 15.70 6.62
C GLU A 247 31.31 17.19 6.80
#